data_AF-A0A5C8QMC8-F1
#
_entry.id   AF-A0A5C8QMC8-F1
#
_cell.length_a   1.000
_cell.length_b   1.000
_cell.length_c   1.000
_cell.angle_alpha   90.00
_cell.angle_beta   90.00
_cell.angle_gamma   90.00
#
_symmetry.space_group_name_H-M   'P 1'
#
loop_
_entity.id
_entity.type
_entity.pdbx_description
1 polymer ?
#
loop_
_entity_poly.entity_id
_entity_poly.type
_entity_poly.pdbx_seq_one_letter_code
_entity_poly.pdbx_strand_id
1 'polypeptide(L)'
;MNDVGIPCHDLPEEREAYLRGAVARSRAFAVAALRAANGLPAADTLVAIVSVGVDDDFLTHGATVKFATERGGFPEAYAELDRFRFEAMAVLDAHGDDAQGSDVPEDRGRS
;
A
#
# COMPACT_ATOMS: atom_id res chain seq x y z
N MET A 1 -3.64 10.36 13.24
CA MET A 1 -2.97 9.67 12.13
C MET A 1 -1.53 9.42 12.55
N ASN A 2 -1.03 8.20 12.39
CA ASN A 2 0.37 7.88 12.67
C ASN A 2 1.05 7.51 11.35
N ASP A 3 2.14 8.19 11.02
CA ASP A 3 2.88 8.05 9.77
C ASP A 3 4.23 7.37 10.03
N VAL A 4 4.49 6.28 9.31
CA VAL A 4 5.72 5.48 9.45
C VAL A 4 6.49 5.52 8.13
N GLY A 5 7.73 5.99 8.17
CA GLY A 5 8.65 5.90 7.03
C GLY A 5 9.17 4.48 6.86
N ILE A 6 9.10 3.96 5.64
CA ILE A 6 9.61 2.64 5.28
C ILE A 6 11.04 2.79 4.76
N PRO A 7 12.04 2.12 5.36
CA PRO A 7 13.41 2.17 4.87
C PRO A 7 13.49 1.59 3.46
N CYS A 8 14.04 2.34 2.51
CA CYS A 8 14.20 1.93 1.10
C CYS A 8 15.64 2.14 0.56
N HIS A 9 16.57 2.61 1.40
CA HIS A 9 17.93 2.98 0.99
C HIS A 9 18.81 1.81 0.52
N ASP A 10 18.41 0.58 0.84
CA ASP A 10 19.06 -0.67 0.45
C ASP A 10 18.45 -1.28 -0.84
N LEU A 11 17.39 -0.67 -1.39
CA LEU A 11 16.79 -1.11 -2.64
C LEU A 11 17.64 -0.67 -3.85
N PRO A 12 17.58 -1.40 -4.99
CA PRO A 12 18.24 -0.95 -6.21
C PRO A 12 17.77 0.43 -6.64
N GLU A 13 18.67 1.28 -7.14
CA GLU A 13 18.33 2.62 -7.64
C GLU A 13 17.60 2.61 -9.00
N GLU A 14 17.64 1.48 -9.70
CA GLU A 14 16.89 1.27 -10.94
C GLU A 14 15.39 1.41 -10.66
N ARG A 15 14.73 2.34 -11.37
CA ARG A 15 13.38 2.82 -11.04
C ARG A 15 12.36 1.70 -10.86
N GLU A 16 12.31 0.75 -11.79
CA GLU A 16 11.33 -0.33 -11.74
C GLU A 16 11.59 -1.27 -10.55
N ALA A 17 12.85 -1.69 -10.34
CA ALA A 17 13.23 -2.50 -9.19
C ALA A 17 13.01 -1.77 -7.85
N TYR A 18 13.35 -0.48 -7.76
CA TYR A 18 13.12 0.34 -6.58
C TYR A 18 11.65 0.36 -6.20
N LEU A 19 10.79 0.77 -7.15
CA LEU A 19 9.37 0.96 -6.92
C LEU A 19 8.68 -0.35 -6.53
N ARG A 20 9.01 -1.46 -7.22
CA ARG A 20 8.52 -2.79 -6.85
C ARG A 20 8.94 -3.17 -5.42
N GLY A 21 10.19 -2.93 -5.06
CA GLY A 21 10.71 -3.21 -3.72
C GLY A 21 10.02 -2.36 -2.64
N ALA A 22 9.86 -1.07 -2.90
CA ALA A 22 9.24 -0.10 -1.98
C ALA A 22 7.77 -0.45 -1.72
N VAL A 23 7.01 -0.79 -2.77
CA VAL A 23 5.62 -1.26 -2.66
C VAL A 23 5.54 -2.56 -1.88
N ALA A 24 6.33 -3.57 -2.25
CA ALA A 24 6.30 -4.88 -1.60
C ALA A 24 6.63 -4.79 -0.10
N ARG A 25 7.65 -3.99 0.25
CA ARG A 25 8.08 -3.79 1.64
C ARG A 25 7.04 -3.05 2.46
N SER A 26 6.49 -1.96 1.90
CA SER A 26 5.45 -1.17 2.58
C SER A 26 4.19 -1.99 2.84
N ARG A 27 3.76 -2.79 1.84
CA ARG A 27 2.63 -3.72 1.99
C ARG A 27 2.91 -4.77 3.06
N ALA A 28 4.07 -5.41 3.03
CA ALA A 28 4.44 -6.43 4.03
C ALA A 28 4.42 -5.86 5.45
N PHE A 29 4.96 -4.65 5.64
CA PHE A 29 4.91 -3.94 6.92
C PHE A 29 3.47 -3.64 7.36
N ALA A 30 2.66 -3.06 6.48
CA ALA A 30 1.28 -2.70 6.77
C ALA A 30 0.44 -3.93 7.19
N VAL A 31 0.55 -5.03 6.43
CA VAL A 31 -0.14 -6.29 6.74
C VAL A 31 0.30 -6.86 8.09
N ALA A 32 1.61 -6.85 8.38
CA ALA A 32 2.12 -7.33 9.67
C ALA A 32 1.62 -6.47 10.84
N ALA A 33 1.59 -5.14 10.66
CA ALA A 33 1.09 -4.21 11.67
C ALA A 33 -0.42 -4.37 11.93
N LEU A 34 -1.24 -4.50 10.87
CA LEU A 34 -2.67 -4.76 10.99
C LEU A 34 -2.94 -6.09 11.71
N ARG A 35 -2.20 -7.15 11.36
CA ARG A 35 -2.29 -8.45 12.05
C ARG A 35 -1.89 -8.36 13.52
N ALA A 36 -0.85 -7.59 13.84
CA ALA A 36 -0.41 -7.39 15.22
C ALA A 36 -1.40 -6.56 16.05
N ALA A 37 -2.21 -5.72 15.41
CA ALA A 37 -3.27 -4.96 16.06
C ALA A 37 -4.52 -5.80 16.37
N ASN A 38 -4.64 -7.03 15.84
CA ASN A 38 -5.77 -7.91 16.12
C ASN A 38 -5.95 -8.12 17.62
N GLY A 39 -7.17 -7.90 18.11
CA GLY A 39 -7.52 -8.00 19.53
C GLY A 39 -7.33 -6.71 20.32
N LEU A 40 -6.82 -5.64 19.72
CA LEU A 40 -6.85 -4.30 20.31
C LEU A 40 -8.23 -3.64 20.11
N PRO A 41 -8.63 -2.69 20.99
CA PRO A 41 -9.82 -1.90 20.76
C PRO A 41 -9.79 -1.20 19.39
N ALA A 42 -10.90 -1.25 18.66
CA ALA A 42 -11.07 -0.64 17.33
C ALA A 42 -10.19 -1.23 16.20
N ALA A 43 -9.57 -2.40 16.42
CA ALA A 43 -8.77 -3.10 15.40
C ALA A 43 -9.59 -3.44 14.14
N ASP A 44 -10.88 -3.70 14.29
CA ASP A 44 -11.86 -3.93 13.23
C ASP A 44 -12.09 -2.71 12.33
N THR A 45 -11.74 -1.52 12.82
CA THR A 45 -11.87 -0.25 12.06
C THR A 45 -10.53 0.30 11.61
N LEU A 46 -9.42 -0.40 11.88
CA LEU A 46 -8.08 0.06 11.57
C LEU A 46 -7.76 -0.20 10.09
N VAL A 47 -7.34 0.86 9.40
CA VAL A 47 -6.87 0.80 8.02
C VAL A 47 -5.43 1.28 7.94
N ALA A 48 -4.70 0.74 6.97
CA ALA A 48 -3.36 1.18 6.60
C ALA A 48 -3.38 1.77 5.19
N ILE A 49 -2.76 2.93 5.02
CA ILE A 49 -2.59 3.62 3.74
C ILE A 49 -1.12 3.55 3.38
N VAL A 50 -0.79 2.85 2.29
CA VAL A 50 0.55 2.80 1.72
C VAL A 50 0.68 3.93 0.70
N SER A 51 1.75 4.71 0.79
CA SER A 51 2.14 5.73 -0.19
C SER A 51 3.57 5.49 -0.65
N VAL A 52 3.80 5.44 -1.96
CA VAL A 52 5.14 5.35 -2.56
C VAL A 52 5.28 6.46 -3.60
N GLY A 53 6.31 7.30 -3.49
CA GLY A 53 6.59 8.31 -4.52
C GLY A 53 7.00 7.64 -5.83
N VAL A 54 6.31 7.98 -6.92
CA VAL A 54 6.53 7.39 -8.26
C VAL A 54 6.97 8.41 -9.32
N ASP A 55 7.21 9.66 -8.92
CA ASP A 55 7.64 10.72 -9.82
C ASP A 55 9.14 10.64 -10.17
N ASP A 56 9.67 11.68 -10.82
CA ASP A 56 11.07 11.71 -11.26
C ASP A 56 12.05 11.74 -10.07
N ASP A 57 11.59 12.12 -8.88
CA ASP A 57 12.36 12.17 -7.63
C ASP A 57 12.01 10.99 -6.69
N PHE A 58 11.58 9.85 -7.24
CA PHE A 58 11.13 8.68 -6.48
C PHE A 58 12.11 8.19 -5.40
N LEU A 59 13.42 8.37 -5.60
CA LEU A 59 14.46 8.03 -4.61
C LEU A 59 14.40 8.94 -3.36
N THR A 60 13.96 10.18 -3.52
CA THR A 60 13.88 11.18 -2.44
C THR A 60 12.58 11.06 -1.65
N HIS A 61 11.47 10.78 -2.33
CA HIS A 61 10.15 10.65 -1.71
C HIS A 61 10.03 9.44 -0.78
N GLY A 62 10.71 8.34 -1.11
CA GLY A 62 10.66 7.11 -0.31
C GLY A 62 9.27 6.48 -0.27
N ALA A 63 9.00 5.74 0.80
CA ALA A 63 7.70 5.12 1.03
C ALA A 63 7.21 5.34 2.46
N THR A 64 5.91 5.53 2.63
CA THR A 64 5.28 5.73 3.93
C THR A 64 4.06 4.84 4.09
N VAL A 65 3.78 4.46 5.34
CA VAL A 65 2.55 3.77 5.73
C VAL A 65 1.87 4.56 6.83
N LYS A 66 0.59 4.90 6.63
CA LYS A 66 -0.21 5.68 7.56
C LYS A 66 -1.34 4.85 8.13
N PHE A 67 -1.60 4.95 9.43
CA PHE A 67 -2.69 4.23 10.09
C PHE A 67 -3.79 5.18 10.55
N ALA A 68 -5.05 4.78 10.30
CA ALA A 68 -6.24 5.51 10.67
C ALA A 68 -7.37 4.57 11.09
N THR A 69 -8.34 5.08 11.85
CA THR A 69 -9.57 4.34 12.21
C THR A 69 -10.76 4.94 11.49
N GLU A 70 -11.66 4.11 10.95
CA GLU A 70 -12.85 4.55 10.20
C GLU A 70 -13.88 5.33 11.04
N ARG A 71 -13.75 5.36 12.37
CA ARG A 71 -14.68 6.00 13.31
C ARG A 71 -14.88 7.51 13.10
N GLY A 72 -14.06 8.17 12.28
CA GLY A 72 -14.17 9.59 11.92
C GLY A 72 -14.63 9.85 10.47
N GLY A 73 -15.03 8.81 9.74
CA GLY A 73 -15.15 8.82 8.29
C GLY A 73 -13.82 8.41 7.66
N PHE A 74 -13.86 7.43 6.75
CA PHE A 74 -12.76 7.22 5.82
C PHE A 74 -12.44 8.58 5.19
N PRO A 75 -11.17 9.07 5.18
CA PRO A 75 -10.90 10.37 4.62
C PRO A 75 -11.33 10.33 3.16
N GLU A 76 -12.39 11.05 2.79
CA GLU A 76 -12.91 11.09 1.42
C GLU A 76 -11.81 11.48 0.41
N ALA A 77 -10.76 12.14 0.89
CA ALA A 77 -9.51 12.40 0.18
C ALA A 77 -8.85 11.13 -0.44
N TYR A 78 -9.06 9.94 0.13
CA TYR A 78 -8.58 8.66 -0.39
C TYR A 78 -9.62 7.90 -1.23
N ALA A 79 -10.82 8.43 -1.42
CA ALA A 79 -11.81 7.83 -2.32
C ALA A 79 -11.47 8.06 -3.81
N GLU A 80 -10.58 9.01 -4.10
CA GLU A 80 -10.16 9.39 -5.45
C GLU A 80 -8.65 9.16 -5.66
N LEU A 81 -8.13 7.98 -5.30
CA LEU A 81 -6.70 7.65 -5.43
C LEU A 81 -6.17 7.85 -6.86
N ASP A 82 -7.01 7.65 -7.88
CA ASP A 82 -6.68 7.83 -9.30
C ASP A 82 -6.23 9.26 -9.67
N ARG A 83 -6.50 10.26 -8.83
CA ARG A 83 -6.07 11.65 -9.05
C ARG A 83 -4.65 11.94 -8.58
N PHE A 84 -4.06 11.07 -7.75
CA PHE A 84 -2.70 11.24 -7.24
C PHE A 84 -1.69 10.69 -8.27
N ARG A 85 -1.09 11.60 -9.05
CA ARG A 85 -0.14 11.24 -10.12
C ARG A 85 1.32 11.10 -9.67
N PHE A 86 1.64 11.57 -8.45
CA PHE A 86 3.01 11.62 -7.92
C PHE A 86 3.28 10.51 -6.89
N GLU A 87 2.21 9.96 -6.29
CA GLU A 87 2.29 8.87 -5.33
C GLU A 87 1.41 7.71 -5.79
N ALA A 88 1.95 6.50 -5.80
CA ALA A 88 1.13 5.29 -5.85
C ALA A 88 0.59 5.02 -4.44
N MET A 89 -0.73 4.97 -4.31
CA MET A 89 -1.41 4.76 -3.04
C MET A 89 -2.23 3.48 -3.02
N ALA A 90 -2.25 2.81 -1.88
CA ALA A 90 -3.11 1.66 -1.64
C ALA A 90 -3.68 1.71 -0.22
N VAL A 91 -4.91 1.26 -0.05
CA VAL A 91 -5.60 1.17 1.24
C VAL A 91 -5.76 -0.31 1.56
N LEU A 92 -5.36 -0.70 2.77
CA LEU A 92 -5.44 -2.05 3.28
C LEU A 92 -6.31 -2.04 4.54
N ASP A 93 -7.33 -2.87 4.57
CA ASP A 93 -8.14 -3.13 5.76
C ASP A 93 -7.72 -4.45 6.42
N ALA A 94 -8.25 -4.71 7.62
CA ALA A 94 -7.99 -5.94 8.35
C ALA A 94 -8.73 -7.17 7.76
N HIS A 95 -9.59 -6.97 6.75
CA HIS A 95 -10.58 -7.95 6.27
C HIS A 95 -10.32 -8.48 4.85
N GLY A 96 -9.39 -7.93 4.07
CA GLY A 96 -9.21 -8.31 2.68
C GLY A 96 -7.77 -8.24 2.18
N ASP A 97 -7.07 -9.38 2.30
CA ASP A 97 -5.97 -9.74 1.38
C ASP A 97 -6.42 -10.80 0.34
N ASP A 98 -7.73 -10.94 0.13
CA ASP A 98 -8.33 -11.93 -0.77
C ASP A 98 -8.51 -11.41 -2.22
N ALA A 99 -8.08 -10.19 -2.52
CA ALA A 99 -8.16 -9.62 -3.87
C ALA A 99 -6.87 -9.84 -4.68
N GLN A 100 -6.48 -11.10 -4.90
CA GLN A 100 -5.56 -11.49 -5.96
C GLN A 100 -5.71 -12.99 -6.30
N GLY A 101 -6.67 -13.28 -7.19
CA GLY A 101 -6.92 -14.62 -7.70
C GLY A 101 -7.61 -14.60 -9.06
N SER A 102 -6.80 -14.73 -10.11
CA SER A 102 -7.11 -15.13 -11.49
C SER A 102 -8.17 -14.36 -12.29
N ASP A 103 -7.70 -13.57 -13.25
CA ASP A 103 -8.20 -13.65 -14.63
C ASP A 103 -7.10 -13.19 -15.60
N VAL A 104 -6.13 -14.08 -15.82
CA VAL A 104 -5.36 -14.06 -17.06
C VAL A 104 -6.13 -14.96 -18.02
N PRO A 105 -6.66 -14.45 -19.14
CA PRO A 105 -7.25 -15.31 -20.15
C PRO A 105 -6.11 -16.17 -20.73
N GLU A 106 -6.13 -17.47 -20.45
CA GLU A 106 -5.31 -18.44 -21.17
C GLU A 106 -5.69 -18.37 -22.65
N ASP A 107 -4.73 -17.91 -23.45
CA ASP A 107 -4.73 -17.97 -24.90
C ASP A 107 -4.87 -19.44 -25.33
N ARG A 108 -6.10 -19.84 -25.65
CA ARG A 108 -6.37 -21.11 -26.31
C ARG A 108 -6.11 -20.93 -27.79
N GLY A 109 -4.84 -21.08 -28.15
CA GLY A 109 -4.42 -21.40 -29.50
C GLY A 109 -5.27 -22.54 -30.05
N ARG A 110 -6.06 -22.24 -31.07
CA ARG A 110 -6.67 -23.25 -31.94
C ARG A 110 -5.74 -23.50 -33.11
N SER A 111 -5.38 -24.77 -33.23
CA SER A 111 -4.69 -25.43 -34.34
C SER A 111 -5.30 -25.14 -35.70
#